data_AF-X1D5X9-F1
#
_entry.id   AF-X1D5X9-F1
#
_cell.length_a   1.000
_cell.length_b   1.000
_cell.length_c   1.000
_cell.angle_alpha   90.00
_cell.angle_beta   90.00
_cell.angle_gamma   90.00
#
_symmetry.space_group_name_H-M   'P 1'
#
loop_
_entity.id
_entity.type
_entity.pdbx_description
1 polymer ?
#
loop_
_entity_poly.entity_id
_entity_poly.type
_entity_poly.pdbx_seq_one_letter_code
_entity_poly.pdbx_strand_id
1 'polypeptide(L)'
;RSPNFLYRPPNCRHLQMLLKNYRLSDDIAFRFGNRGWAGWPLTVEKFADWVDQINGNGYVCNLFMDYETFGEHQWADTGIFDFLRSLPGAVLGSGKNDFLTVSEAVQQYEPVGDVDVPHMISWADTERDLSAWLGNSMQANALHDVYVLAEDVLASGDEGLIHDWRRLQTSDHFYYMCTKWFADGDVHKYFNPYESPYDAYINYMNILDSVRARAEAAMH
;
A
#
# COMPACT_ATOMS: atom_id res chain seq x y z
N ARG A 1 -14.80 9.24 -9.02
CA ARG A 1 -15.82 8.17 -9.02
C ARG A 1 -16.07 7.77 -7.57
N SER A 2 -17.27 7.27 -7.23
CA SER A 2 -17.54 6.86 -5.83
C SER A 2 -16.69 5.63 -5.50
N PRO A 3 -16.02 5.55 -4.35
CA PRO A 3 -15.23 4.37 -4.00
C PRO A 3 -16.10 3.17 -3.56
N ASN A 4 -17.43 3.35 -3.51
CA ASN A 4 -18.37 2.39 -2.94
C ASN A 4 -19.02 1.46 -3.98
N PHE A 5 -18.41 1.36 -5.15
CA PHE A 5 -18.82 0.49 -6.26
C PHE A 5 -17.61 -0.18 -6.88
N LEU A 6 -17.85 -1.24 -7.64
CA LEU A 6 -16.82 -1.88 -8.46
C LEU A 6 -16.74 -1.20 -9.82
N TYR A 7 -15.54 -1.22 -10.41
CA TYR A 7 -15.26 -0.65 -11.73
C TYR A 7 -14.49 -1.64 -12.60
N ARG A 8 -14.39 -1.36 -13.89
CA ARG A 8 -13.47 -2.05 -14.80
C ARG A 8 -12.43 -1.07 -15.33
N PRO A 9 -11.20 -1.54 -15.60
CA PRO A 9 -10.32 -0.81 -16.50
C PRO A 9 -10.90 -0.80 -17.92
N PRO A 10 -10.67 0.27 -18.71
CA PRO A 10 -11.05 0.27 -20.12
C PRO A 10 -10.45 -0.93 -20.85
N ASN A 11 -11.22 -1.51 -21.78
CA ASN A 11 -10.80 -2.64 -22.62
C ASN A 11 -10.47 -3.94 -21.86
N CYS A 12 -10.77 -4.04 -20.56
CA CYS A 12 -10.55 -5.27 -19.79
C CYS A 12 -11.88 -5.83 -19.23
N ARG A 13 -12.33 -6.96 -19.77
CA ARG A 13 -13.61 -7.57 -19.37
C ARG A 13 -13.53 -8.50 -18.16
N HIS A 14 -12.34 -9.04 -17.90
CA HIS A 14 -12.11 -10.08 -16.88
C HIS A 14 -11.43 -9.56 -15.61
N LEU A 15 -11.09 -8.27 -15.56
CA LEU A 15 -10.53 -7.62 -14.38
C LEU A 15 -11.56 -6.66 -13.79
N GLN A 16 -11.80 -6.78 -12.49
CA GLN A 16 -12.59 -5.84 -11.72
C GLN A 16 -11.68 -5.05 -10.78
N MET A 17 -12.06 -3.81 -10.52
CA MET A 17 -11.30 -2.84 -9.74
C MET A 17 -12.12 -2.39 -8.54
N LEU A 18 -11.54 -2.55 -7.35
CA LEU A 18 -12.06 -2.03 -6.08
C LEU A 18 -11.28 -0.76 -5.74
N LEU A 19 -12.00 0.31 -5.44
CA LEU A 19 -11.40 1.58 -5.05
C LEU A 19 -11.35 1.70 -3.53
N LYS A 20 -10.23 2.20 -2.99
CA LYS A 20 -10.10 2.54 -1.57
C LYS A 20 -11.13 3.59 -1.18
N ASN A 21 -11.91 3.34 -0.13
CA ASN A 21 -12.64 4.41 0.54
C ASN A 21 -11.65 5.19 1.42
N TYR A 22 -10.93 6.14 0.80
CA TYR A 22 -9.78 6.80 1.42
C TYR A 22 -10.17 7.50 2.74
N ARG A 23 -11.34 8.14 2.77
CA ARG A 23 -11.79 8.88 3.95
C ARG A 23 -11.95 7.96 5.15
N LEU A 24 -12.74 6.90 5.00
CA LEU A 24 -13.02 5.97 6.11
C LEU A 24 -11.80 5.13 6.48
N SER A 25 -10.96 4.77 5.51
CA SER A 25 -9.69 4.09 5.78
C SER A 25 -8.77 4.97 6.61
N ASP A 26 -8.57 6.23 6.21
CA ASP A 26 -7.65 7.14 6.88
C ASP A 26 -8.19 7.63 8.24
N ASP A 27 -9.51 7.64 8.44
CA ASP A 27 -10.15 7.94 9.73
C ASP A 27 -9.73 6.93 10.80
N ILE A 28 -9.55 5.65 10.43
CA ILE A 28 -9.01 4.60 11.30
C ILE A 28 -7.47 4.64 11.31
N ALA A 29 -6.83 4.66 10.14
CA ALA A 29 -5.38 4.50 10.05
C ALA A 29 -4.60 5.69 10.64
N PHE A 30 -5.02 6.92 10.36
CA PHE A 30 -4.26 8.13 10.69
C PHE A 30 -4.95 9.03 11.72
N ARG A 31 -6.29 9.07 11.75
CA ARG A 31 -7.03 10.05 12.58
C ARG A 31 -7.60 9.48 13.88
N PHE A 32 -7.52 8.18 14.11
CA PHE A 32 -8.17 7.51 15.23
C PHE A 32 -7.75 8.09 16.60
N GLY A 33 -6.45 8.19 16.86
CA GLY A 33 -5.90 8.81 18.07
C GLY A 33 -5.83 10.35 18.04
N ASN A 34 -6.16 11.00 16.92
CA ASN A 34 -5.95 12.44 16.74
C ASN A 34 -7.04 13.28 17.43
N ARG A 35 -6.76 13.76 18.64
CA ARG A 35 -7.68 14.63 19.42
C ARG A 35 -7.97 15.99 18.80
N GLY A 36 -7.15 16.45 17.86
CA GLY A 36 -7.34 17.71 17.13
C GLY A 36 -8.24 17.58 15.90
N TRP A 37 -8.56 16.35 15.47
CA TRP A 37 -9.47 16.13 14.36
C TRP A 37 -10.92 16.32 14.80
N ALA A 38 -11.71 17.07 14.02
CA ALA A 38 -13.10 17.37 14.34
C ALA A 38 -14.00 16.12 14.46
N GLY A 39 -13.59 14.98 13.90
CA GLY A 39 -14.29 13.71 14.03
C GLY A 39 -13.99 12.94 15.33
N TRP A 40 -13.00 13.36 16.12
CA TRP A 40 -12.59 12.68 17.35
C TRP A 40 -13.59 12.88 18.50
N PRO A 41 -13.84 11.86 19.34
CA PRO A 41 -13.34 10.49 19.23
C PRO A 41 -14.07 9.71 18.13
N LEU A 42 -13.36 8.80 17.45
CA LEU A 42 -13.99 7.87 16.51
C LEU A 42 -14.60 6.71 17.29
N THR A 43 -15.89 6.80 17.58
CA THR A 43 -16.63 5.70 18.23
C THR A 43 -17.10 4.69 17.19
N VAL A 44 -17.39 3.48 17.66
CA VAL A 44 -17.85 2.38 16.80
C VAL A 44 -19.20 2.71 16.18
N GLU A 45 -20.11 3.31 16.94
CA GLU A 45 -21.45 3.73 16.48
C GLU A 45 -21.34 4.79 15.39
N LYS A 46 -20.47 5.79 15.60
CA LYS A 46 -20.20 6.84 14.62
C LYS A 46 -19.68 6.26 13.31
N PHE A 47 -18.75 5.32 13.39
CA PHE A 47 -18.19 4.69 12.20
C PHE A 47 -19.22 3.80 11.49
N ALA A 48 -19.98 2.99 12.24
CA ALA A 48 -21.04 2.15 11.69
C ALA A 48 -22.13 2.99 11.00
N ASP A 49 -22.54 4.12 11.60
CA ASP A 49 -23.47 5.06 10.98
C ASP A 49 -22.94 5.64 9.66
N TRP A 50 -21.64 5.92 9.56
CA TRP A 50 -21.03 6.38 8.31
C TRP A 50 -21.00 5.29 7.23
N VAL A 51 -20.79 4.04 7.61
CA VAL A 51 -20.92 2.89 6.71
C VAL A 51 -22.37 2.74 6.25
N ASP A 52 -23.34 2.81 7.17
CA ASP A 52 -24.76 2.72 6.88
C ASP A 52 -25.24 3.77 5.86
N GLN A 53 -24.65 4.97 5.89
CA GLN A 53 -24.95 6.07 4.96
C GLN A 53 -24.49 5.82 3.51
N ILE A 54 -23.67 4.79 3.27
CA ILE A 54 -23.29 4.37 1.92
C ILE A 54 -24.49 3.71 1.22
N ASN A 55 -25.36 3.05 1.99
CA ASN A 55 -26.51 2.32 1.46
C ASN A 55 -27.43 3.24 0.66
N GLY A 56 -27.88 2.73 -0.49
CA GLY A 56 -28.67 3.49 -1.46
C GLY A 56 -27.85 4.25 -2.50
N ASN A 57 -26.55 4.47 -2.27
CA ASN A 57 -25.62 5.03 -3.25
C ASN A 57 -24.22 4.38 -3.19
N GLY A 58 -24.24 3.07 -3.00
CA GLY A 58 -23.07 2.21 -2.88
C GLY A 58 -23.51 0.87 -2.31
N TYR A 59 -22.70 -0.16 -2.56
CA TYR A 59 -22.96 -1.51 -2.05
C TYR A 59 -21.68 -2.18 -1.51
N VAL A 60 -20.55 -1.48 -1.54
CA VAL A 60 -19.30 -1.98 -0.93
C VAL A 60 -18.56 -0.83 -0.24
N CYS A 61 -17.90 -1.11 0.87
CA CYS A 61 -17.01 -0.17 1.54
C CYS A 61 -15.62 -0.80 1.69
N ASN A 62 -14.68 -0.39 0.87
CA ASN A 62 -13.31 -0.93 0.91
C ASN A 62 -12.44 -0.13 1.88
N LEU A 63 -12.01 -0.77 2.96
CA LEU A 63 -11.07 -0.20 3.93
C LEU A 63 -9.67 -0.76 3.65
N PHE A 64 -8.79 0.04 3.07
CA PHE A 64 -7.40 -0.36 2.79
C PHE A 64 -6.47 0.35 3.77
N MET A 65 -5.82 -0.42 4.63
CA MET A 65 -4.97 0.05 5.73
C MET A 65 -3.85 -0.95 5.93
N ASP A 66 -2.69 -0.47 6.36
CA ASP A 66 -1.57 -1.33 6.75
C ASP A 66 -1.92 -2.07 8.04
N TYR A 67 -1.41 -3.29 8.21
CA TYR A 67 -1.72 -4.12 9.37
C TYR A 67 -1.20 -3.46 10.67
N GLU A 68 -0.05 -2.79 10.54
CA GLU A 68 0.65 -1.99 11.53
C GLU A 68 -0.19 -0.81 12.03
N THR A 69 -1.31 -0.48 11.38
CA THR A 69 -2.32 0.42 11.92
C THR A 69 -2.71 0.02 13.35
N PHE A 70 -2.84 -1.28 13.62
CA PHE A 70 -3.35 -1.81 14.88
C PHE A 70 -2.21 -2.21 15.82
N GLY A 71 -1.77 -1.29 16.68
CA GLY A 71 -0.75 -1.56 17.70
C GLY A 71 0.59 -0.87 17.48
N GLU A 72 0.85 -0.31 16.29
CA GLU A 72 2.10 0.40 15.98
C GLU A 72 1.84 1.86 15.57
N HIS A 73 0.94 2.11 14.60
CA HIS A 73 0.51 3.48 14.28
C HIS A 73 -0.56 3.99 15.25
N GLN A 74 -1.53 3.14 15.61
CA GLN A 74 -2.50 3.42 16.68
C GLN A 74 -2.21 2.48 17.85
N TRP A 75 -1.73 3.04 18.95
CA TRP A 75 -1.29 2.28 20.12
C TRP A 75 -2.48 1.73 20.91
N ALA A 76 -2.26 0.70 21.72
CA ALA A 76 -3.34 0.05 22.47
C ALA A 76 -4.14 1.01 23.37
N ASP A 77 -3.46 1.99 23.97
CA ASP A 77 -4.02 3.01 24.86
C ASP A 77 -4.95 4.01 24.16
N THR A 78 -4.90 4.08 22.82
CA THR A 78 -5.90 4.83 22.02
C THR A 78 -7.28 4.17 22.04
N GLY A 79 -7.37 2.90 22.43
CA GLY A 79 -8.60 2.10 22.40
C GLY A 79 -8.88 1.42 21.05
N ILE A 80 -7.93 1.44 20.11
CA ILE A 80 -8.11 0.89 18.77
C ILE A 80 -8.51 -0.60 18.77
N PHE A 81 -7.97 -1.40 19.70
CA PHE A 81 -8.31 -2.81 19.79
C PHE A 81 -9.74 -3.06 20.29
N ASP A 82 -10.24 -2.23 21.20
CA ASP A 82 -11.63 -2.31 21.67
C ASP A 82 -12.61 -1.85 20.58
N PHE A 83 -12.22 -0.82 19.82
CA PHE A 83 -12.93 -0.40 18.61
C PHE A 83 -13.02 -1.56 17.60
N LEU A 84 -11.89 -2.17 17.24
CA LEU A 84 -11.84 -3.26 16.26
C LEU A 84 -12.65 -4.48 16.71
N ARG A 85 -12.61 -4.81 18.02
CA ARG A 85 -13.39 -5.91 18.61
C ARG A 85 -14.89 -5.69 18.50
N SER A 86 -15.33 -4.44 18.66
CA SER A 86 -16.74 -4.07 18.70
C SER A 86 -17.31 -3.73 17.32
N LEU A 87 -16.45 -3.34 16.37
CA LEU A 87 -16.83 -2.88 15.03
C LEU A 87 -17.75 -3.84 14.27
N PRO A 88 -17.46 -5.16 14.18
CA PRO A 88 -18.33 -6.07 13.46
C PRO A 88 -19.76 -6.10 14.01
N GLY A 89 -19.91 -6.10 15.34
CA GLY A 89 -21.22 -6.11 15.99
C GLY A 89 -22.06 -4.87 15.67
N ALA A 90 -21.43 -3.70 15.62
CA ALA A 90 -22.14 -2.46 15.28
C ALA A 90 -22.51 -2.37 13.80
N VAL A 91 -21.61 -2.75 12.89
CA VAL A 91 -21.86 -2.72 11.44
C VAL A 91 -22.98 -3.69 11.06
N LEU A 92 -23.00 -4.88 11.67
CA LEU A 92 -24.03 -5.90 11.44
C LEU A 92 -25.35 -5.60 12.18
N GLY A 93 -25.29 -4.82 13.26
CA GLY A 93 -26.42 -4.58 14.16
C GLY A 93 -27.63 -3.92 13.50
N SER A 94 -27.43 -3.14 12.43
CA SER A 94 -28.52 -2.55 11.64
C SER A 94 -29.27 -3.58 10.78
N GLY A 95 -28.68 -4.75 10.54
CA GLY A 95 -29.17 -5.78 9.63
C GLY A 95 -29.07 -5.40 8.14
N LYS A 96 -28.43 -4.27 7.81
CA LYS A 96 -28.33 -3.74 6.46
C LYS A 96 -27.00 -4.04 5.78
N ASN A 97 -25.97 -4.35 6.56
CA ASN A 97 -24.62 -4.59 6.05
C ASN A 97 -24.15 -6.00 6.39
N ASP A 98 -23.15 -6.44 5.66
CA ASP A 98 -22.42 -7.69 5.82
C ASP A 98 -20.90 -7.44 5.72
N PHE A 99 -20.12 -8.50 5.91
CA PHE A 99 -18.68 -8.51 5.63
C PHE A 99 -18.42 -9.53 4.53
N LEU A 100 -17.72 -9.10 3.50
CA LEU A 100 -17.39 -9.92 2.33
C LEU A 100 -15.88 -10.00 2.19
N THR A 101 -15.40 -11.17 1.79
CA THR A 101 -14.08 -11.30 1.18
C THR A 101 -14.05 -10.58 -0.17
N VAL A 102 -12.85 -10.27 -0.66
CA VAL A 102 -12.68 -9.67 -2.00
C VAL A 102 -13.31 -10.56 -3.08
N SER A 103 -13.16 -11.88 -2.97
CA SER A 103 -13.74 -12.83 -3.92
C SER A 103 -15.27 -12.84 -3.89
N GLU A 104 -15.88 -12.78 -2.72
CA GLU A 104 -17.35 -12.68 -2.59
C GLU A 104 -17.86 -11.36 -3.16
N ALA A 105 -17.21 -10.23 -2.85
CA ALA A 105 -17.60 -8.92 -3.40
C ALA A 105 -17.54 -8.89 -4.94
N VAL A 106 -16.48 -9.46 -5.52
CA VAL A 106 -16.30 -9.57 -6.99
C VAL A 106 -17.33 -10.49 -7.65
N GLN A 107 -17.79 -11.53 -6.95
CA GLN A 107 -18.83 -12.44 -7.43
C GLN A 107 -20.23 -11.86 -7.27
N GLN A 108 -20.46 -11.08 -6.23
CA GLN A 108 -21.77 -10.55 -5.86
C GLN A 108 -22.13 -9.28 -6.64
N TYR A 109 -21.14 -8.44 -6.98
CA TYR A 109 -21.37 -7.14 -7.57
C TYR A 109 -20.80 -7.00 -8.98
N GLU A 110 -21.64 -6.53 -9.89
CA GLU A 110 -21.20 -6.13 -11.23
C GLU A 110 -20.62 -4.71 -11.22
N PRO A 111 -19.48 -4.49 -11.89
CA PRO A 111 -18.92 -3.15 -12.06
C PRO A 111 -19.90 -2.17 -12.70
N VAL A 112 -20.02 -0.98 -12.11
CA VAL A 112 -20.98 0.06 -12.55
C VAL A 112 -20.46 0.94 -13.69
N GLY A 113 -19.22 0.72 -14.12
CA GLY A 113 -18.63 1.42 -15.25
C GLY A 113 -17.11 1.35 -15.25
N ASP A 114 -16.51 2.21 -16.06
CA ASP A 114 -15.07 2.20 -16.28
C ASP A 114 -14.35 3.30 -15.50
N VAL A 115 -13.15 2.96 -15.04
CA VAL A 115 -12.17 3.88 -14.45
C VAL A 115 -10.89 3.73 -15.24
N ASP A 116 -10.56 4.76 -16.00
CA ASP A 116 -9.29 4.86 -16.72
C ASP A 116 -8.24 5.53 -15.84
N VAL A 117 -7.03 4.97 -15.85
CA VAL A 117 -5.87 5.44 -15.07
C VAL A 117 -4.68 5.51 -16.03
N PRO A 118 -4.61 6.56 -16.88
CA PRO A 118 -3.64 6.65 -17.97
C PRO A 118 -2.21 6.97 -17.49
N HIS A 119 -2.06 7.33 -16.22
CA HIS A 119 -0.77 7.65 -15.59
C HIS A 119 -0.55 6.71 -14.41
N MET A 120 0.70 6.34 -14.18
CA MET A 120 1.07 5.54 -13.01
C MET A 120 0.80 6.35 -11.75
N ILE A 121 -0.04 5.81 -10.88
CA ILE A 121 -0.41 6.40 -9.59
C ILE A 121 -0.14 5.40 -8.48
N SER A 122 -0.06 5.90 -7.26
CA SER A 122 0.05 5.08 -6.06
C SER A 122 -0.89 5.60 -4.97
N TRP A 123 -1.02 4.83 -3.90
CA TRP A 123 -1.70 5.25 -2.68
C TRP A 123 -0.76 5.89 -1.64
N ALA A 124 0.54 5.98 -1.95
CA ALA A 124 1.53 6.54 -1.05
C ALA A 124 1.57 8.06 -1.15
N ASP A 125 1.93 8.67 -0.03
CA ASP A 125 2.17 10.09 0.11
C ASP A 125 0.98 10.97 -0.36
N THR A 126 1.19 12.28 -0.38
CA THR A 126 0.11 13.22 -0.74
C THR A 126 -0.07 13.30 -2.26
N GLU A 127 1.03 13.15 -3.00
CA GLU A 127 1.10 13.29 -4.46
C GLU A 127 0.46 12.11 -5.19
N ARG A 128 0.36 10.94 -4.55
CA ARG A 128 -0.30 9.73 -5.10
C ARG A 128 0.26 9.32 -6.46
N ASP A 129 1.56 9.48 -6.63
CA ASP A 129 2.31 9.15 -7.84
C ASP A 129 3.47 8.18 -7.50
N LEU A 130 4.43 8.03 -8.41
CA LEU A 130 5.57 7.14 -8.23
C LEU A 130 6.75 7.77 -7.48
N SER A 131 6.64 9.02 -7.06
CA SER A 131 7.78 9.78 -6.56
C SER A 131 8.36 9.25 -5.24
N ALA A 132 7.62 8.41 -4.50
CA ALA A 132 8.12 7.69 -3.34
C ALA A 132 9.17 6.62 -3.69
N TRP A 133 9.17 6.10 -4.93
CA TRP A 133 10.10 5.06 -5.40
C TRP A 133 10.92 5.46 -6.63
N LEU A 134 10.54 6.52 -7.33
CA LEU A 134 11.18 7.00 -8.57
C LEU A 134 11.21 8.54 -8.61
N GLY A 135 11.49 9.17 -7.46
CA GLY A 135 11.53 10.62 -7.30
C GLY A 135 12.91 11.25 -7.51
N ASN A 136 13.98 10.46 -7.50
CA ASN A 136 15.35 10.96 -7.66
C ASN A 136 16.25 10.04 -8.51
N SER A 137 17.47 10.50 -8.81
CA SER A 137 18.42 9.79 -9.67
C SER A 137 18.97 8.50 -9.07
N MET A 138 19.11 8.40 -7.74
CA MET A 138 19.57 7.18 -7.06
C MET A 138 18.54 6.07 -7.23
N GLN A 139 17.27 6.38 -6.96
CA GLN A 139 16.15 5.48 -7.15
C GLN A 139 16.04 5.03 -8.62
N ALA A 140 16.13 5.96 -9.57
CA ALA A 140 16.06 5.65 -10.99
C ALA A 140 17.22 4.74 -11.46
N ASN A 141 18.45 5.00 -10.99
CA ASN A 141 19.59 4.14 -11.30
C ASN A 141 19.45 2.75 -10.67
N ALA A 142 19.13 2.65 -9.38
CA ALA A 142 18.99 1.37 -8.69
C ALA A 142 17.92 0.47 -9.33
N LEU A 143 16.78 1.05 -9.73
CA LEU A 143 15.72 0.35 -10.47
C LEU A 143 16.18 -0.09 -11.86
N HIS A 144 16.85 0.80 -12.60
CA HIS A 144 17.36 0.45 -13.92
C HIS A 144 18.34 -0.72 -13.86
N ASP A 145 19.34 -0.63 -12.97
CA ASP A 145 20.42 -1.61 -12.88
C ASP A 145 19.92 -2.98 -12.43
N VAL A 146 18.94 -3.05 -11.51
CA VAL A 146 18.39 -4.35 -11.08
C VAL A 146 17.60 -5.03 -12.20
N TYR A 147 16.91 -4.28 -13.05
CA TYR A 147 16.15 -4.85 -14.16
C TYR A 147 17.05 -5.26 -15.33
N VAL A 148 18.14 -4.54 -15.59
CA VAL A 148 19.12 -4.92 -16.64
C VAL A 148 19.73 -6.29 -16.36
N LEU A 149 19.92 -6.67 -15.10
CA LEU A 149 20.46 -7.98 -14.71
C LEU A 149 19.50 -9.17 -14.89
N ALA A 150 18.23 -8.93 -15.23
CA ALA A 150 17.22 -9.97 -15.26
C ALA A 150 17.58 -11.12 -16.21
N GLU A 151 18.06 -10.81 -17.42
CA GLU A 151 18.37 -11.83 -18.42
C GLU A 151 19.54 -12.72 -17.96
N ASP A 152 20.65 -12.13 -17.52
CA ASP A 152 21.83 -12.86 -17.08
C ASP A 152 21.55 -13.70 -15.82
N VAL A 153 20.84 -13.13 -14.85
CA VAL A 153 20.48 -13.83 -13.60
C VAL A 153 19.56 -15.02 -13.90
N LEU A 154 18.57 -14.86 -14.77
CA LEU A 154 17.67 -15.97 -15.11
C LEU A 154 18.38 -17.03 -15.97
N ALA A 155 19.28 -16.62 -16.88
CA ALA A 155 20.07 -17.53 -17.71
C ALA A 155 21.06 -18.38 -16.89
N SER A 156 21.51 -17.88 -15.74
CA SER A 156 22.42 -18.62 -14.84
C SER A 156 21.87 -19.97 -14.37
N GLY A 157 20.54 -20.10 -14.24
CA GLY A 157 19.89 -21.28 -13.64
C GLY A 157 20.17 -21.47 -12.14
N ASP A 158 20.90 -20.57 -11.49
CA ASP A 158 21.20 -20.63 -10.06
C ASP A 158 19.98 -20.13 -9.27
N GLU A 159 19.24 -21.06 -8.67
CA GLU A 159 18.04 -20.77 -7.87
C GLU A 159 18.32 -19.81 -6.70
N GLY A 160 19.51 -19.88 -6.09
CA GLY A 160 19.93 -19.00 -5.01
C GLY A 160 20.17 -17.57 -5.51
N LEU A 161 20.89 -17.42 -6.62
CA LEU A 161 21.11 -16.11 -7.26
C LEU A 161 19.79 -15.47 -7.72
N ILE A 162 18.91 -16.25 -8.36
CA ILE A 162 17.59 -15.79 -8.79
C ILE A 162 16.76 -15.33 -7.60
N HIS A 163 16.79 -16.08 -6.49
CA HIS A 163 16.09 -15.71 -5.27
C HIS A 163 16.64 -14.42 -4.65
N ASP A 164 17.97 -14.24 -4.60
CA ASP A 164 18.59 -13.02 -4.08
C ASP A 164 18.23 -11.80 -4.94
N TRP A 165 18.30 -11.93 -6.26
CA TRP A 165 17.89 -10.88 -7.21
C TRP A 165 16.39 -10.53 -7.08
N ARG A 166 15.52 -11.52 -6.84
CA ARG A 166 14.09 -11.27 -6.55
C ARG A 166 13.89 -10.46 -5.28
N ARG A 167 14.68 -10.70 -4.23
CA ARG A 167 14.61 -9.90 -2.99
C ARG A 167 15.03 -8.46 -3.21
N LEU A 168 16.02 -8.20 -4.07
CA LEU A 168 16.43 -6.82 -4.38
C LEU A 168 15.35 -6.01 -5.10
N GLN A 169 14.32 -6.65 -5.67
CA GLN A 169 13.19 -5.95 -6.28
C GLN A 169 12.12 -5.50 -5.26
N THR A 170 12.28 -5.80 -3.97
CA THR A 170 11.36 -5.33 -2.92
C THR A 170 11.33 -3.81 -2.88
N SER A 171 10.12 -3.22 -2.93
CA SER A 171 9.93 -1.79 -3.10
C SER A 171 10.50 -0.93 -1.97
N ASP A 172 10.59 -1.48 -0.76
CA ASP A 172 11.20 -0.83 0.41
C ASP A 172 12.63 -0.35 0.13
N HIS A 173 13.41 -1.09 -0.66
CA HIS A 173 14.77 -0.67 -1.02
C HIS A 173 14.78 0.70 -1.70
N PHE A 174 13.90 0.92 -2.68
CA PHE A 174 13.80 2.20 -3.38
C PHE A 174 13.14 3.27 -2.50
N TYR A 175 12.20 2.87 -1.64
CA TYR A 175 11.57 3.77 -0.69
C TYR A 175 12.59 4.36 0.30
N TYR A 176 13.53 3.54 0.80
CA TYR A 176 14.60 3.99 1.70
C TYR A 176 15.58 4.97 1.04
N MET A 177 15.65 4.99 -0.30
CA MET A 177 16.44 5.95 -1.08
C MET A 177 15.68 7.26 -1.39
N CYS A 178 14.44 7.43 -0.90
CA CYS A 178 13.64 8.63 -1.12
C CYS A 178 14.19 9.83 -0.32
N THR A 179 14.33 10.97 -0.99
CA THR A 179 14.88 12.20 -0.38
C THR A 179 13.81 13.21 0.06
N LYS A 180 12.55 13.03 -0.33
CA LYS A 180 11.45 13.97 -0.02
C LYS A 180 11.29 14.21 1.48
N TRP A 181 11.33 13.13 2.23
CA TRP A 181 10.99 13.11 3.64
C TRP A 181 12.20 13.28 4.56
N PHE A 182 13.40 13.31 3.98
CA PHE A 182 14.62 13.65 4.70
C PHE A 182 14.60 15.10 5.22
N ALA A 183 13.79 15.97 4.60
CA ALA A 183 13.53 17.33 5.09
C ALA A 183 12.42 17.41 6.15
N ASP A 184 11.43 16.51 6.12
CA ASP A 184 10.17 16.62 6.91
C ASP A 184 10.04 15.63 8.09
N GLY A 185 11.08 14.82 8.36
CA GLY A 185 11.44 14.37 9.71
C GLY A 185 10.55 13.36 10.47
N ASP A 186 9.26 13.19 10.15
CA ASP A 186 8.31 12.66 11.16
C ASP A 186 7.59 11.33 10.88
N VAL A 187 7.73 10.69 9.71
CA VAL A 187 7.06 9.38 9.47
C VAL A 187 8.01 8.29 8.96
N HIS A 188 9.06 8.66 8.23
CA HIS A 188 9.93 7.69 7.55
C HIS A 188 11.13 7.22 8.39
N LYS A 189 11.37 7.83 9.55
CA LYS A 189 12.39 7.37 10.51
C LYS A 189 12.00 6.08 11.23
N TYR A 190 10.71 5.74 11.28
CA TYR A 190 10.26 4.54 11.99
C TYR A 190 10.60 3.24 11.23
N PHE A 191 10.74 3.29 9.90
CA PHE A 191 10.89 2.08 9.06
C PHE A 191 12.17 2.03 8.22
N ASN A 192 12.97 3.10 8.17
CA ASN A 192 14.22 3.10 7.41
C ASN A 192 15.38 2.61 8.29
N PRO A 193 16.02 1.46 7.99
CA PRO A 193 17.15 0.95 8.77
C PRO A 193 18.45 1.74 8.52
N TYR A 194 18.47 2.67 7.56
CA TYR A 194 19.64 3.45 7.18
C TYR A 194 19.60 4.87 7.77
N GLU A 195 20.77 5.41 8.10
CA GLU A 195 20.91 6.78 8.62
C GLU A 195 20.59 7.84 7.56
N SER A 196 20.80 7.53 6.28
CA SER A 196 20.45 8.40 5.17
C SER A 196 20.01 7.64 3.91
N PRO A 197 19.27 8.30 2.99
CA PRO A 197 18.96 7.75 1.68
C PRO A 197 20.20 7.37 0.85
N TYR A 198 21.32 8.05 1.08
CA TYR A 198 22.61 7.77 0.42
C TYR A 198 23.22 6.47 0.92
N ASP A 199 23.15 6.18 2.22
CA ASP A 199 23.64 4.91 2.78
C ASP A 199 22.80 3.73 2.28
N ALA A 200 21.48 3.90 2.19
CA ALA A 200 20.58 2.92 1.60
C ALA A 200 20.98 2.61 0.14
N TYR A 201 21.23 3.64 -0.66
CA TYR A 201 21.66 3.50 -2.05
C TYR A 201 23.03 2.83 -2.17
N ILE A 202 24.05 3.28 -1.43
CA ILE A 202 25.40 2.71 -1.46
C ILE A 202 25.36 1.22 -1.08
N ASN A 203 24.63 0.87 -0.01
CA ASN A 203 24.52 -0.53 0.40
C ASN A 203 23.82 -1.38 -0.66
N TYR A 204 22.72 -0.88 -1.22
CA TYR A 204 21.99 -1.58 -2.27
C TYR A 204 22.87 -1.81 -3.51
N MET A 205 23.60 -0.79 -3.98
CA MET A 205 24.46 -0.92 -5.16
C MET A 205 25.62 -1.90 -4.93
N ASN A 206 26.22 -1.91 -3.73
CA ASN A 206 27.25 -2.90 -3.37
C ASN A 206 26.71 -4.35 -3.43
N ILE A 207 25.49 -4.57 -2.94
CA ILE A 207 24.85 -5.89 -2.99
C ILE A 207 24.52 -6.26 -4.45
N LEU A 208 24.02 -5.30 -5.24
CA LEU A 208 23.69 -5.51 -6.63
C LEU A 208 24.92 -5.84 -7.49
N ASP A 209 26.05 -5.18 -7.23
CA ASP A 209 27.33 -5.49 -7.88
C ASP A 209 27.79 -6.92 -7.56
N SER A 210 27.55 -7.41 -6.34
CA SER A 210 27.79 -8.82 -6.01
C SER A 210 26.89 -9.77 -6.79
N VAL A 211 25.62 -9.42 -7.00
CA VAL A 211 24.68 -10.20 -7.84
C VAL A 211 25.17 -10.22 -9.29
N ARG A 212 25.59 -9.08 -9.84
CA ARG A 212 26.15 -8.97 -11.19
C ARG A 212 27.36 -9.89 -11.37
N ALA A 213 28.34 -9.81 -10.46
CA ALA A 213 29.55 -10.64 -10.52
C ALA A 213 29.24 -12.15 -10.45
N ARG A 214 28.25 -12.54 -9.64
CA ARG A 214 27.79 -13.93 -9.55
C ARG A 214 27.09 -14.40 -10.83
N ALA A 215 26.28 -13.53 -11.46
CA ALA A 215 25.64 -13.84 -12.74
C ALA A 215 26.67 -14.06 -13.85
N GLU A 216 27.66 -13.17 -13.96
CA GLU A 216 28.77 -13.31 -14.92
C GLU A 216 29.56 -14.60 -14.71
N ALA A 217 29.85 -14.95 -13.46
CA ALA A 217 30.58 -16.17 -13.12
C ALA A 217 29.80 -17.46 -13.45
N ALA A 218 28.46 -17.43 -13.40
CA ALA A 218 27.62 -18.59 -13.71
C ALA A 218 27.46 -18.83 -15.22
N MET A 219 27.78 -17.84 -16.06
CA MET A 219 27.73 -17.96 -17.52
C MET A 219 29.03 -18.53 -18.14
N HIS A 220 30.09 -18.65 -17.33
CA HIS A 220 31.42 -19.15 -17.74
C HIS A 220 31.67 -20.56 -17.22
#